data_AF-A0AA43D1P2-F1
#
_entry.id   AF-A0AA43D1P2-F1
#
_cell.length_a   1.000
_cell.length_b   1.000
_cell.length_c   1.000
_cell.angle_alpha   90.00
_cell.angle_beta   90.00
_cell.angle_gamma   90.00
#
_symmetry.space_group_name_H-M   'P 1'
#
loop_
_entity.id
_entity.type
_entity.pdbx_description
1 polymer ?
#
loop_
_entity_poly.entity_id
_entity_poly.type
_entity_poly.pdbx_seq_one_letter_code
_entity_poly.pdbx_strand_id
1 'polypeptide(L)'
;MKRLIATAALIGITAGCAGTMDQQESTATANLEPRSGSQVSGTVTFTQIGSDIVRVSGKVTGHTKGPKGFHIHEKGDCSDPKG
;
A
#
# COMPACT_ATOMS: atom_id res chain seq x y z
N MET A 1 53.73 33.78 -32.30
CA MET A 1 52.28 33.55 -32.11
C MET A 1 52.08 32.17 -31.48
N LYS A 2 51.98 32.07 -30.16
CA LYS A 2 51.61 30.84 -29.44
C LYS A 2 50.54 31.24 -28.43
N ARG A 3 49.29 30.84 -28.69
CA ARG A 3 48.17 31.06 -27.77
C ARG A 3 48.12 29.88 -26.81
N LEU A 4 48.45 30.13 -25.55
CA LEU A 4 48.24 29.19 -24.45
C LEU A 4 46.74 29.21 -24.13
N ILE A 5 46.02 28.15 -24.48
CA ILE A 5 44.63 27.93 -24.06
C ILE A 5 44.72 27.19 -22.73
N ALA A 6 44.54 27.92 -21.62
CA ALA A 6 44.45 27.34 -20.29
C ALA A 6 43.05 26.75 -20.10
N THR A 7 42.99 25.43 -20.00
CA THR A 7 41.80 24.64 -19.69
C THR A 7 41.37 24.92 -18.26
N ALA A 8 40.28 25.67 -18.06
CA ALA A 8 39.64 25.80 -16.75
C ALA A 8 38.54 24.74 -16.64
N ALA A 9 38.85 23.61 -16.03
CA ALA A 9 37.87 22.62 -15.60
C ALA A 9 37.09 23.20 -14.41
N LEU A 10 35.86 23.66 -14.65
CA LEU A 10 34.94 24.00 -13.56
C LEU A 10 34.22 22.73 -13.08
N ILE A 11 34.59 22.34 -11.87
CA ILE A 11 34.03 21.27 -11.05
C ILE A 11 32.56 21.61 -10.74
N GLY A 12 31.64 20.85 -11.34
CA GLY A 12 30.21 20.94 -11.03
C GLY A 12 29.91 20.32 -9.67
N ILE A 13 29.64 21.15 -8.67
CA ILE A 13 29.12 20.72 -7.37
C ILE A 13 27.63 20.42 -7.56
N THR A 14 27.27 19.16 -7.75
CA THR A 14 25.88 18.71 -7.66
C THR A 14 25.57 18.43 -6.19
N ALA A 15 25.05 19.44 -5.50
CA ALA A 15 24.40 19.26 -4.20
C ALA A 15 23.07 18.52 -4.42
N GLY A 16 23.13 17.20 -4.42
CA GLY A 16 21.95 16.35 -4.37
C GLY A 16 21.28 16.53 -3.01
N CYS A 17 20.14 17.22 -2.96
CA CYS A 17 19.24 17.16 -1.82
C CYS A 17 18.77 15.70 -1.69
N ALA A 18 19.40 14.94 -0.78
CA ALA A 18 18.85 13.68 -0.30
C ALA A 18 17.60 14.00 0.52
N GLY A 19 16.46 14.15 -0.18
CA GLY A 19 15.17 14.15 0.47
C GLY A 19 15.00 12.81 1.16
N THR A 20 14.94 12.81 2.49
CA THR A 20 14.40 11.67 3.23
C THR A 20 12.96 11.51 2.76
N MET A 21 12.71 10.51 1.90
CA MET A 21 11.35 10.10 1.60
C MET A 21 10.79 9.50 2.87
N ASP A 22 10.08 10.33 3.62
CA ASP A 22 9.20 9.87 4.67
C ASP A 22 8.20 8.95 3.96
N GLN A 23 8.33 7.64 4.17
CA GLN A 23 7.44 6.65 3.57
C GLN A 23 6.07 6.86 4.21
N GLN A 24 5.26 7.74 3.62
CA GLN A 24 3.89 7.96 4.04
C GLN A 24 3.18 6.61 3.96
N GLU A 25 2.85 6.06 5.13
CA GLU A 25 2.23 4.74 5.26
C GLU A 25 0.88 4.74 4.53
N SER A 26 0.81 4.03 3.40
CA SER A 26 -0.41 3.95 2.60
C SER A 26 -1.43 3.06 3.29
N THR A 27 -2.70 3.48 3.27
CA THR A 27 -3.80 2.70 3.87
C THR A 27 -4.94 2.48 2.88
N ALA A 28 -5.54 1.30 2.96
CA ALA A 28 -6.77 0.95 2.25
C ALA A 28 -7.74 0.26 3.19
N THR A 29 -9.04 0.47 3.00
CA THR A 29 -10.08 -0.11 3.87
C THR A 29 -11.14 -0.81 3.04
N ALA A 30 -11.49 -2.02 3.45
CA ALA A 30 -12.61 -2.79 2.91
C ALA A 30 -13.72 -2.88 3.97
N ASN A 31 -14.92 -2.42 3.60
CA ASN A 31 -16.12 -2.59 4.41
C ASN A 31 -16.81 -3.89 4.01
N LEU A 32 -17.01 -4.76 5.00
CA LEU A 32 -17.72 -6.03 4.84
C LEU A 32 -19.19 -5.78 5.15
N GLU A 33 -20.02 -5.92 4.11
CA GLU A 33 -21.47 -5.83 4.22
C GLU A 33 -22.09 -7.23 4.18
N PRO A 34 -23.20 -7.47 4.90
CA PRO A 34 -23.94 -8.72 4.82
C PRO A 34 -24.35 -9.07 3.38
N ARG A 35 -24.06 -10.29 2.94
CA ARG A 35 -24.40 -10.83 1.62
C ARG A 35 -24.89 -12.27 1.70
N SER A 36 -25.70 -12.69 0.72
CA SER A 36 -26.13 -14.09 0.54
C SER A 36 -26.75 -14.73 1.81
N GLY A 37 -27.54 -13.95 2.57
CA GLY A 37 -28.18 -14.41 3.81
C GLY A 37 -27.25 -14.50 5.04
N SER A 38 -25.98 -14.13 4.89
CA SER A 38 -25.03 -14.00 6.01
C SER A 38 -25.37 -12.78 6.86
N GLN A 39 -24.96 -12.80 8.13
CA GLN A 39 -24.95 -11.64 9.02
C GLN A 39 -23.53 -11.08 9.22
N VAL A 40 -22.55 -11.59 8.47
CA VAL A 40 -21.15 -11.16 8.58
C VAL A 40 -21.00 -9.73 8.14
N SER A 41 -20.41 -8.91 9.00
CA SER A 41 -20.12 -7.51 8.73
C SER A 41 -18.85 -7.06 9.45
N GLY A 42 -18.32 -5.91 9.06
CA GLY A 42 -17.15 -5.32 9.71
C GLY A 42 -16.29 -4.48 8.79
N THR A 43 -15.07 -4.23 9.25
CA THR A 43 -14.09 -3.43 8.53
C THR A 43 -12.73 -4.09 8.61
N VAL A 44 -12.03 -4.13 7.48
CA VAL A 44 -10.64 -4.58 7.38
C VAL A 44 -9.80 -3.44 6.80
N THR A 45 -8.71 -3.12 7.46
CA THR A 45 -7.73 -2.11 7.05
C THR A 45 -6.42 -2.79 6.68
N PHE A 46 -5.87 -2.35 5.57
CA PHE A 46 -4.56 -2.70 5.04
C PHE A 46 -3.66 -1.49 5.23
N THR A 47 -2.52 -1.69 5.89
CA THR A 47 -1.50 -0.65 6.09
C THR A 47 -0.18 -1.15 5.56
N GLN A 48 0.37 -0.46 4.58
CA GLN A 48 1.73 -0.74 4.12
C GLN A 48 2.72 -0.30 5.19
N ILE A 49 3.54 -1.23 5.68
CA ILE A 49 4.61 -0.99 6.65
C ILE A 49 5.94 -1.11 5.90
N GLY A 50 6.67 -0.01 5.75
CA GLY A 50 7.92 -0.01 4.99
C GLY A 50 7.72 -0.28 3.48
N SER A 51 8.61 -1.05 2.86
CA SER A 51 8.62 -1.22 1.40
C SER A 51 7.83 -2.42 0.86
N ASP A 52 7.67 -3.49 1.65
CA ASP A 52 7.24 -4.80 1.15
C ASP A 52 6.27 -5.55 2.07
N ILE A 53 5.92 -4.97 3.23
CA ILE A 53 5.02 -5.60 4.19
C ILE A 53 3.67 -4.87 4.19
N VAL A 54 2.59 -5.64 4.21
CA VAL A 54 1.23 -5.13 4.45
C VAL A 54 0.69 -5.75 5.73
N ARG A 55 0.38 -4.91 6.72
CA ARG A 55 -0.38 -5.31 7.90
C ARG A 55 -1.86 -5.32 7.55
N VAL A 56 -2.53 -6.43 7.84
CA VAL A 56 -3.98 -6.56 7.73
C VAL A 56 -4.57 -6.63 9.13
N SER A 57 -5.48 -5.73 9.45
CA SER A 57 -6.19 -5.71 10.73
C SER A 57 -7.67 -5.41 10.52
N GLY A 58 -8.52 -5.89 11.41
CA GLY A 58 -9.95 -5.65 11.25
C GLY A 58 -10.78 -6.20 12.40
N LYS A 59 -12.03 -5.75 12.44
CA LYS A 59 -13.05 -6.27 13.35
C LYS A 59 -14.17 -6.83 12.49
N VAL A 60 -14.42 -8.13 12.64
CA VAL A 60 -15.46 -8.85 11.91
C VAL A 60 -16.40 -9.48 12.93
N THR A 61 -17.71 -9.36 12.71
CA THR A 61 -18.75 -9.91 13.58
C THR A 61 -19.77 -10.69 12.76
N GLY A 62 -20.75 -11.33 13.41
CA GLY A 62 -21.83 -12.04 12.74
C GLY A 62 -21.43 -13.37 12.07
N HIS A 63 -20.18 -13.83 12.26
CA HIS A 63 -19.73 -15.15 11.82
C HIS A 63 -19.94 -16.21 12.90
N THR A 64 -20.04 -17.47 12.49
CA THR A 64 -20.04 -18.63 13.39
C THR A 64 -18.67 -18.84 14.05
N LYS A 65 -18.64 -19.57 15.17
CA LYS A 65 -17.38 -19.95 15.83
C LYS A 65 -16.52 -20.83 14.92
N GLY A 66 -15.20 -20.70 15.06
CA GLY A 66 -14.21 -21.49 14.32
C GLY A 66 -13.40 -20.66 13.32
N PRO A 67 -12.36 -21.26 12.72
CA PRO A 67 -11.53 -20.60 11.72
C PRO A 67 -12.34 -20.28 10.45
N LYS A 68 -12.01 -19.15 9.81
CA LYS A 68 -12.61 -18.70 8.55
C LYS A 68 -11.50 -18.42 7.55
N GLY A 69 -11.73 -18.79 6.29
CA GLY A 69 -10.86 -18.37 5.19
C GLY A 69 -10.97 -16.86 4.95
N PHE A 70 -9.86 -16.24 4.54
CA PHE A 70 -9.78 -14.84 4.16
C PHE A 70 -8.99 -14.76 2.86
N HIS A 71 -9.61 -14.19 1.82
CA HIS A 71 -9.05 -14.13 0.47
C HIS A 71 -9.15 -12.72 -0.08
N ILE A 72 -8.23 -12.38 -0.97
CA ILE A 72 -8.32 -11.18 -1.81
C ILE A 72 -8.86 -11.63 -3.17
N HIS A 73 -9.92 -10.97 -3.61
CA HIS A 73 -10.47 -11.17 -4.95
C HIS A 73 -9.94 -10.07 -5.86
N GLU A 74 -9.64 -10.41 -7.12
CA GLU A 74 -9.20 -9.44 -8.13
C GLU A 74 -10.30 -8.40 -8.42
N LYS A 75 -11.56 -8.83 -8.34
CA LYS A 75 -12.73 -7.99 -8.57
C LYS A 75 -13.37 -7.63 -7.23
N GLY A 76 -13.71 -6.35 -7.06
CA GLY A 76 -14.49 -5.86 -5.92
C GLY A 76 -16.00 -6.05 -6.05
N ASP A 77 -16.45 -7.01 -6.86
CA ASP A 77 -17.88 -7.27 -7.04
C ASP A 77 -18.43 -8.16 -5.92
N CYS A 78 -18.86 -7.54 -4.83
CA CYS A 78 -19.48 -8.23 -3.71
C CYS A 78 -20.91 -8.75 -4.02
N SER A 79 -21.41 -8.64 -5.26
CA SER A 79 -22.72 -9.17 -5.65
C SER A 79 -22.71 -10.60 -6.18
N ASP A 80 -21.54 -11.09 -6.63
CA ASP A 80 -21.38 -12.48 -7.00
C ASP A 80 -21.21 -13.36 -5.73
N PRO A 81 -22.07 -14.37 -5.49
CA PRO A 81 -21.91 -15.27 -4.35
C PRO A 81 -20.64 -16.14 -4.41
N LYS A 82 -19.97 -16.24 -5.57
CA LYS A 82 -18.68 -16.95 -5.73
C LYS A 82 -17.48 -16.00 -5.68
N GLY A 83 -17.72 -14.70 -5.86
CA GLY A 83 -16.74 -13.62 -5.94
C GLY A 83 -15.83 -13.67 -7.16
#